data_AF-A0A2P4SCJ8-F1
#
_entry.id   AF-A0A2P4SCJ8-F1
#
_cell.length_a   1.000
_cell.length_b   1.000
_cell.length_c   1.000
_cell.angle_alpha   90.00
_cell.angle_beta   90.00
_cell.angle_gamma   90.00
#
_symmetry.space_group_name_H-M   'P 1'
#
loop_
_entity.id
_entity.type
_entity.pdbx_description
1 polymer ?
#
loop_
_entity_poly.entity_id
_entity_poly.type
_entity_poly.pdbx_seq_one_letter_code
_entity_poly.pdbx_strand_id
1 'polypeptide(L)'
;AFESFLRLAENRTRSLFETAYRPMAKEAAEPVKELFTDISLYILGADTTVENAVLRFFDSLFPLVYSRLINPGITDLSEDYTECLRLTRQDINPFGHYSKNMVTELSKSLWTSRMLSQALSLGTEVINTTEHAALTKECSRALVRMQYCPHCQGLTLIRPCVGYCLNVMRGCLASVSELDMQWREYISTLEYLTNEMAASHDLEMALMGIWNSINEAILHAQLNGPQLSATVSAQ
;
A
#
# COMPACT_ATOMS: atom_id res chain seq x y z
N ALA A 1 -4.72 -6.93 -8.22
CA ALA A 1 -3.95 -7.96 -7.50
C ALA A 1 -3.88 -7.66 -6.00
N PHE A 2 -3.41 -6.49 -5.56
CA PHE A 2 -3.38 -6.17 -4.12
C PHE A 2 -4.79 -6.12 -3.49
N GLU A 3 -5.80 -5.61 -4.22
CA GLU A 3 -7.20 -5.58 -3.74
C GLU A 3 -7.74 -6.99 -3.40
N SER A 4 -7.35 -8.02 -4.15
CA SER A 4 -7.76 -9.39 -3.84
C SER A 4 -7.10 -9.91 -2.57
N PHE A 5 -5.85 -9.53 -2.28
CA PHE A 5 -5.16 -9.88 -1.03
C PHE A 5 -5.80 -9.18 0.16
N LEU A 6 -6.13 -7.89 0.03
CA LEU A 6 -6.86 -7.14 1.06
C LEU A 6 -8.18 -7.81 1.40
N ARG A 7 -8.99 -8.13 0.38
CA ARG A 7 -10.28 -8.81 0.58
C ARG A 7 -10.11 -10.17 1.24
N LEU A 8 -9.08 -10.93 0.88
CA LEU A 8 -8.81 -12.24 1.47
C LEU A 8 -8.44 -12.11 2.96
N ALA A 9 -7.54 -11.18 3.29
CA ALA A 9 -7.11 -10.92 4.65
C ALA A 9 -8.24 -10.36 5.53
N GLU A 10 -9.08 -9.48 4.97
CA GLU A 10 -10.29 -8.97 5.64
C GLU A 10 -11.26 -10.11 5.96
N ASN A 11 -11.57 -10.96 4.97
CA ASN A 11 -12.44 -12.11 5.17
C ASN A 11 -11.87 -13.08 6.22
N ARG A 12 -10.55 -13.31 6.20
CA ARG A 12 -9.88 -14.17 7.18
C ARG A 12 -9.97 -13.59 8.59
N THR A 13 -9.76 -12.28 8.73
CA THR A 13 -9.86 -11.57 10.01
C THR A 13 -11.30 -11.56 10.52
N ARG A 14 -12.30 -11.34 9.66
CA ARG A 14 -13.72 -11.44 10.03
C ARG A 14 -14.07 -12.86 10.49
N SER A 15 -13.58 -13.88 9.80
CA SER A 15 -13.79 -15.28 10.16
C SER A 15 -13.21 -15.64 11.54
N LEU A 16 -12.07 -15.05 11.94
CA LEU A 16 -11.54 -15.20 13.31
C LEU A 16 -12.58 -14.75 14.34
N PHE A 17 -13.20 -13.59 14.16
CA PHE A 17 -14.23 -13.10 15.07
C PHE A 17 -15.48 -13.97 15.07
N GLU A 18 -15.97 -14.39 13.90
CA GLU A 18 -17.14 -15.27 13.76
C GLU A 18 -16.93 -16.67 14.37
N THR A 19 -15.69 -17.13 14.51
CA THR A 19 -15.38 -18.48 14.99
C THR A 19 -14.92 -18.50 16.44
N ALA A 20 -13.88 -17.73 16.78
CA ALA A 20 -13.24 -17.72 18.10
C ALA A 20 -13.85 -16.69 19.07
N TYR A 21 -14.39 -15.58 18.53
CA TYR A 21 -14.82 -14.43 19.34
C TYR A 21 -16.27 -14.00 19.06
N ARG A 22 -17.15 -14.99 18.88
CA ARG A 22 -18.58 -14.80 18.51
C ARG A 22 -19.31 -13.69 19.27
N PRO A 23 -19.14 -13.53 20.61
CA PRO A 23 -19.87 -12.50 21.37
C PRO A 23 -19.57 -11.05 20.96
N MET A 24 -18.47 -10.81 20.24
CA MET A 24 -18.10 -9.48 19.73
C MET A 24 -18.02 -9.41 18.21
N ALA A 25 -18.42 -10.47 17.49
CA ALA A 25 -18.21 -10.56 16.04
C ALA A 25 -18.99 -9.49 15.24
N LYS A 26 -20.19 -9.14 15.69
CA LYS A 26 -21.03 -8.13 15.03
C LYS A 26 -20.42 -6.74 15.17
N GLU A 27 -20.00 -6.39 16.38
CA GLU A 27 -19.42 -5.09 16.71
C GLU A 27 -17.99 -4.94 16.17
N ALA A 28 -17.22 -6.03 16.08
CA ALA A 28 -15.88 -6.03 15.51
C ALA A 28 -15.86 -5.92 13.98
N ALA A 29 -16.99 -6.14 13.30
CA ALA A 29 -17.05 -6.13 11.83
C ALA A 29 -16.66 -4.77 11.23
N GLU A 30 -17.14 -3.65 11.80
CA GLU A 30 -16.81 -2.32 11.28
C GLU A 30 -15.35 -1.93 11.52
N PRO A 31 -14.77 -2.09 12.75
CA PRO A 31 -13.34 -1.85 12.95
C PRO A 31 -12.43 -2.67 12.02
N VAL A 32 -12.77 -3.93 11.75
CA VAL A 32 -12.02 -4.76 10.80
C VAL A 32 -12.08 -4.16 9.40
N LYS A 33 -13.28 -3.81 8.92
CA LYS A 33 -13.46 -3.20 7.60
C LYS A 33 -12.75 -1.86 7.48
N GLU A 34 -12.82 -1.00 8.51
CA GLU A 34 -12.11 0.28 8.57
C GLU A 34 -10.60 0.09 8.46
N LEU A 35 -10.02 -0.86 9.20
CA LEU A 35 -8.59 -1.19 9.12
C LEU A 35 -8.16 -1.52 7.68
N PHE A 36 -8.87 -2.41 7.00
CA PHE A 36 -8.53 -2.80 5.63
C PHE A 36 -8.78 -1.69 4.62
N THR A 37 -9.78 -0.83 4.87
CA THR A 37 -10.03 0.38 4.07
C THR A 37 -8.89 1.37 4.21
N ASP A 38 -8.43 1.65 5.42
CA ASP A 38 -7.30 2.53 5.69
C ASP A 38 -6.01 2.01 5.04
N ILE A 39 -5.75 0.70 5.12
CA ILE A 39 -4.61 0.07 4.46
C ILE A 39 -4.71 0.24 2.93
N SER A 40 -5.89 0.03 2.35
CA SER A 40 -6.10 0.24 0.91
C SER A 40 -5.82 1.69 0.51
N LEU A 41 -6.35 2.65 1.26
CA LEU A 41 -6.14 4.07 1.03
C LEU A 41 -4.65 4.45 1.16
N TYR A 42 -3.95 3.88 2.14
CA TYR A 42 -2.51 4.07 2.31
C TYR A 42 -1.72 3.64 1.06
N ILE A 43 -1.98 2.42 0.54
CA ILE A 43 -1.32 1.90 -0.66
C ILE A 43 -1.62 2.79 -1.88
N LEU A 44 -2.86 3.28 -1.99
CA LEU A 44 -3.30 4.18 -3.06
C LEU A 44 -2.78 5.61 -2.93
N GLY A 45 -2.01 5.92 -1.88
CA GLY A 45 -1.32 7.19 -1.74
C GLY A 45 -2.03 8.23 -0.87
N ALA A 46 -3.06 7.86 -0.11
CA ALA A 46 -3.69 8.75 0.87
C ALA A 46 -2.69 9.21 1.95
N ASP A 47 -2.94 10.39 2.52
CA ASP A 47 -2.17 10.97 3.62
C ASP A 47 -2.61 10.38 4.96
N THR A 48 -2.39 9.07 5.11
CA THR A 48 -2.60 8.30 6.33
C THR A 48 -1.34 7.50 6.63
N THR A 49 -1.22 6.95 7.84
CA THR A 49 -0.09 6.12 8.24
C THR A 49 -0.56 4.73 8.64
N VAL A 50 0.28 3.73 8.40
CA VAL A 50 0.04 2.35 8.85
C VAL A 50 -0.15 2.31 10.37
N GLU A 51 0.65 3.08 11.09
CA GLU A 51 0.55 3.21 12.55
C GLU A 51 -0.83 3.71 12.98
N ASN A 52 -1.33 4.80 12.40
CA ASN A 52 -2.64 5.35 12.76
C ASN A 52 -3.78 4.38 12.42
N ALA A 53 -3.71 3.66 11.30
CA ALA A 53 -4.71 2.66 10.93
C ALA A 53 -4.78 1.52 11.97
N VAL A 54 -3.62 0.96 12.31
CA VAL A 54 -3.52 -0.15 13.26
C VAL A 54 -3.89 0.29 14.68
N LEU A 55 -3.42 1.44 15.14
CA LEU A 55 -3.71 1.94 16.49
C LEU A 55 -5.20 2.28 16.65
N ARG A 56 -5.84 2.92 15.66
CA ARG A 56 -7.29 3.19 15.70
C ARG A 56 -8.12 1.90 15.72
N PHE A 57 -7.67 0.87 15.01
CA PHE A 57 -8.28 -0.46 15.10
C PHE A 57 -8.21 -1.00 16.53
N PHE A 58 -7.03 -0.97 17.17
CA PHE A 58 -6.89 -1.45 18.56
C PHE A 58 -7.62 -0.58 19.59
N ASP A 59 -7.73 0.74 19.36
CA ASP A 59 -8.61 1.61 20.16
C ASP A 59 -10.05 1.13 20.10
N SER A 60 -10.54 0.82 18.90
CA SER A 60 -11.90 0.33 18.67
C SER A 60 -12.14 -1.07 19.21
N LEU A 61 -11.11 -1.92 19.21
CA LEU A 61 -11.18 -3.30 19.66
C LEU A 61 -11.21 -3.41 21.20
N PHE A 62 -10.51 -2.51 21.91
CA PHE A 62 -10.32 -2.65 23.35
C PHE A 62 -11.62 -2.65 24.16
N PRO A 63 -12.59 -1.75 23.96
CA PRO A 63 -13.86 -1.79 24.69
C PRO A 63 -14.64 -3.10 24.48
N LEU A 64 -14.55 -3.70 23.28
CA LEU A 64 -15.18 -4.98 22.96
C LEU A 64 -14.52 -6.13 23.72
N VAL A 65 -13.18 -6.17 23.71
CA VAL A 65 -12.42 -7.18 24.46
C VAL A 65 -12.66 -7.04 25.96
N TYR A 66 -12.66 -5.81 26.47
CA TYR A 66 -12.88 -5.53 27.88
C TYR A 66 -14.28 -5.99 28.33
N SER A 67 -15.34 -5.56 27.67
CA SER A 67 -16.71 -5.90 28.06
C SER A 67 -17.09 -7.36 27.79
N ARG A 68 -16.65 -7.95 26.68
CA ARG A 68 -17.12 -9.29 26.29
C ARG A 68 -16.25 -10.42 26.81
N LEU A 69 -14.95 -10.18 27.06
CA LEU A 69 -14.00 -11.22 27.42
C LEU A 69 -13.38 -11.04 28.80
N ILE A 70 -13.05 -9.82 29.20
CA ILE A 70 -12.38 -9.55 30.49
C ILE A 70 -13.40 -9.40 31.61
N ASN A 71 -14.45 -8.60 31.39
CA ASN A 71 -15.48 -8.29 32.37
C ASN A 71 -16.90 -8.48 31.78
N PRO A 72 -17.31 -9.73 31.49
CA PRO A 72 -18.61 -10.04 30.89
C PRO A 72 -19.82 -9.69 31.75
N GLY A 73 -19.60 -9.31 33.03
CA GLY A 73 -20.67 -8.83 33.91
C GLY A 73 -21.17 -7.43 33.58
N ILE A 74 -20.43 -6.65 32.77
CA ILE A 74 -20.85 -5.33 32.31
C ILE A 74 -21.63 -5.48 30.99
N THR A 75 -22.95 -5.48 31.08
CA THR A 75 -23.83 -5.71 29.91
C THR A 75 -24.05 -4.47 29.05
N ASP A 76 -23.99 -3.27 29.64
CA ASP A 76 -24.10 -1.99 28.94
C ASP A 76 -23.00 -1.04 29.44
N LEU A 77 -21.93 -0.92 28.67
CA LEU A 77 -20.98 0.18 28.85
C LEU A 77 -21.69 1.47 28.42
N SER A 78 -21.68 2.51 29.25
CA SER A 78 -22.10 3.83 28.76
C SER A 78 -21.18 4.29 27.62
N GLU A 79 -21.67 5.19 26.78
CA GLU A 79 -20.86 5.77 25.69
C GLU A 79 -19.61 6.47 26.26
N ASP A 80 -19.78 7.23 27.35
CA ASP A 80 -18.68 7.89 28.07
C ASP A 80 -17.63 6.89 28.58
N TYR A 81 -18.06 5.75 29.12
CA TYR A 81 -17.14 4.73 29.62
C TYR A 81 -16.45 3.97 28.48
N THR A 82 -17.15 3.76 27.37
CA THR A 82 -16.57 3.20 26.14
C THR A 82 -15.48 4.10 25.58
N GLU A 83 -15.72 5.41 25.55
CA GLU A 83 -14.71 6.38 25.09
C GLU A 83 -13.54 6.49 26.07
N CYS A 84 -13.80 6.44 27.38
CA CYS A 84 -12.74 6.35 28.39
C CYS A 84 -11.84 5.12 28.15
N LEU A 85 -12.42 3.95 27.88
CA LEU A 85 -11.64 2.75 27.54
C LEU A 85 -10.80 2.98 26.28
N ARG A 86 -11.34 3.59 25.22
CA ARG A 86 -10.58 3.90 24.00
C ARG A 86 -9.37 4.78 24.31
N LEU A 87 -9.57 5.88 25.05
CA LEU A 87 -8.53 6.85 25.35
C LEU A 87 -7.44 6.27 26.27
N THR A 88 -7.82 5.43 27.24
CA THR A 88 -6.89 4.82 28.20
C THR A 88 -6.09 3.65 27.62
N ARG A 89 -6.50 3.09 26.47
CA ARG A 89 -5.86 1.93 25.82
C ARG A 89 -4.36 2.11 25.64
N GLN A 90 -3.90 3.30 25.25
CA GLN A 90 -2.48 3.58 25.04
C GLN A 90 -1.67 3.51 26.34
N ASP A 91 -2.24 4.00 27.44
CA ASP A 91 -1.57 4.08 28.73
C ASP A 91 -1.48 2.71 29.42
N ILE A 92 -2.57 1.93 29.37
CA ILE A 92 -2.65 0.63 30.04
C ILE A 92 -2.12 -0.53 29.19
N ASN A 93 -1.94 -0.30 27.89
CA ASN A 93 -1.40 -1.24 26.91
C ASN A 93 -1.96 -2.69 27.02
N PRO A 94 -3.28 -2.89 26.84
CA PRO A 94 -3.94 -4.17 27.12
C PRO A 94 -3.49 -5.29 26.18
N PHE A 95 -3.06 -4.93 24.98
CA PHE A 95 -2.60 -5.85 23.93
C PHE A 95 -1.09 -6.10 23.95
N GLY A 96 -0.38 -5.61 24.97
CA GLY A 96 1.06 -5.84 25.11
C GLY A 96 1.86 -5.29 23.93
N HIS A 97 2.81 -6.08 23.42
CA HIS A 97 3.67 -5.67 22.30
C HIS A 97 3.05 -5.93 20.92
N TYR A 98 1.96 -6.69 20.85
CA TYR A 98 1.38 -7.18 19.60
C TYR A 98 0.83 -6.06 18.70
N SER A 99 0.26 -4.99 19.28
CA SER A 99 -0.20 -3.83 18.51
C SER A 99 0.95 -3.12 17.78
N LYS A 100 2.08 -2.90 18.48
CA LYS A 100 3.29 -2.29 17.92
C LYS A 100 4.03 -3.21 16.95
N ASN A 101 4.06 -4.51 17.23
CA ASN A 101 4.63 -5.50 16.32
C ASN A 101 3.86 -5.52 15.00
N MET A 102 2.53 -5.52 15.04
CA MET A 102 1.70 -5.48 13.84
C MET A 102 1.98 -4.22 13.00
N VAL A 103 2.16 -3.04 13.63
CA VAL A 103 2.62 -1.84 12.92
C VAL A 103 3.96 -2.10 12.22
N THR A 104 4.93 -2.68 12.92
CA THR A 104 6.29 -2.92 12.40
C THR A 104 6.29 -3.91 11.24
N GLU A 105 5.54 -5.00 11.37
CA GLU A 105 5.39 -6.06 10.37
C GLU A 105 4.73 -5.54 9.09
N LEU A 106 3.68 -4.71 9.23
CA LEU A 106 2.96 -4.17 8.09
C LEU A 106 3.70 -3.02 7.39
N SER A 107 4.40 -2.17 8.15
CA SER A 107 4.91 -0.89 7.65
C SER A 107 5.77 -1.03 6.40
N LYS A 108 6.70 -1.99 6.39
CA LYS A 108 7.63 -2.14 5.25
C LYS A 108 6.94 -2.70 4.00
N SER A 109 6.15 -3.76 4.14
CA SER A 109 5.42 -4.36 3.01
C SER A 109 4.42 -3.39 2.38
N LEU A 110 3.70 -2.63 3.22
CA LEU A 110 2.77 -1.61 2.76
C LEU A 110 3.49 -0.43 2.11
N TRP A 111 4.63 0.01 2.67
CA TRP A 111 5.43 1.08 2.09
C TRP A 111 5.97 0.68 0.71
N THR A 112 6.56 -0.51 0.57
CA THR A 112 7.06 -1.02 -0.71
C THR A 112 5.93 -1.10 -1.74
N SER A 113 4.76 -1.58 -1.33
CA SER A 113 3.56 -1.66 -2.20
C SER A 113 3.09 -0.28 -2.66
N ARG A 114 3.07 0.71 -1.75
CA ARG A 114 2.73 2.11 -2.06
C ARG A 114 3.73 2.71 -3.05
N MET A 115 5.02 2.56 -2.79
CA MET A 115 6.08 3.09 -3.66
C MET A 115 6.02 2.47 -5.05
N LEU A 116 5.81 1.16 -5.14
CA LEU A 116 5.67 0.48 -6.43
C LEU A 116 4.44 0.98 -7.20
N SER A 117 3.29 1.13 -6.53
CA SER A 117 2.08 1.66 -7.15
C SER A 117 2.27 3.09 -7.68
N GLN A 118 2.89 3.96 -6.87
CA GLN A 118 3.18 5.34 -7.27
C GLN A 118 4.20 5.40 -8.42
N ALA A 119 5.26 4.60 -8.37
CA ALA A 119 6.25 4.51 -9.43
C ALA A 119 5.60 4.09 -10.75
N LEU A 120 4.78 3.04 -10.76
CA LEU A 120 4.06 2.58 -11.96
C LEU A 120 3.12 3.65 -12.53
N SER A 121 2.41 4.39 -11.66
CA SER A 121 1.57 5.50 -12.09
C SER A 121 2.38 6.61 -12.76
N LEU A 122 3.52 6.99 -12.15
CA LEU A 122 4.43 7.98 -12.72
C LEU A 122 5.01 7.53 -14.07
N GLY A 123 5.43 6.26 -14.18
CA GLY A 123 5.92 5.72 -15.45
C GLY A 123 4.87 5.76 -16.55
N THR A 124 3.61 5.50 -16.21
CA THR A 124 2.49 5.61 -17.15
C THR A 124 2.30 7.06 -17.62
N GLU A 125 2.39 8.02 -16.71
CA GLU A 125 2.30 9.45 -17.03
C GLU A 125 3.45 9.92 -17.93
N VAL A 126 4.69 9.49 -17.64
CA VAL A 126 5.87 9.82 -18.45
C VAL A 126 5.77 9.22 -19.86
N ILE A 127 5.36 7.95 -19.98
CA ILE A 127 5.18 7.30 -21.29
C ILE A 127 4.09 8.02 -22.09
N ASN A 128 2.93 8.28 -21.48
CA ASN A 128 1.86 9.01 -22.15
C ASN A 128 2.31 10.40 -22.60
N THR A 129 3.07 11.12 -21.76
CA THR A 129 3.56 12.46 -22.11
C THR A 129 4.56 12.42 -23.26
N THR A 130 5.48 11.44 -23.25
CA THR A 130 6.51 11.30 -24.29
C THR A 130 5.95 10.78 -25.62
N GLU A 131 4.88 9.98 -25.61
CA GLU A 131 4.17 9.55 -26.80
C GLU A 131 3.61 10.73 -27.61
N HIS A 132 3.21 11.80 -26.93
CA HIS A 132 2.66 13.01 -27.56
C HIS A 132 3.74 14.03 -27.96
N ALA A 133 5.03 13.67 -27.90
CA ALA A 133 6.11 14.56 -28.31
C ALA A 133 6.03 14.91 -29.81
N ALA A 134 5.77 16.17 -30.11
CA ALA A 134 5.62 16.64 -31.48
C ALA A 134 6.97 16.74 -32.20
N LEU A 135 7.01 16.24 -33.45
CA LEU A 135 8.16 16.44 -34.32
C LEU A 135 8.28 17.91 -34.72
N THR A 136 9.49 18.47 -34.62
CA THR A 136 9.77 19.83 -35.09
C THR A 136 9.65 19.92 -36.61
N LYS A 137 9.49 21.14 -37.13
CA LYS A 137 9.48 21.38 -38.59
C LYS A 137 10.82 20.99 -39.22
N GLU A 138 11.90 21.23 -38.50
CA GLU A 138 13.27 20.89 -38.88
C GLU A 138 13.44 19.38 -38.97
N CYS A 139 12.96 18.62 -37.98
CA CYS A 139 12.94 17.17 -38.01
C CYS A 139 12.11 16.64 -39.20
N SER A 140 10.90 17.19 -39.39
CA SER A 140 10.03 16.79 -40.50
C SER A 140 10.72 16.98 -41.87
N ARG A 141 11.41 18.11 -42.06
CA ARG A 141 12.21 18.38 -43.26
C ARG A 141 13.38 17.40 -43.41
N ALA A 142 14.09 17.10 -42.32
CA ALA A 142 15.21 16.18 -42.32
C ALA A 142 14.78 14.74 -42.66
N LEU A 143 13.65 14.29 -42.11
CA LEU A 143 13.04 12.98 -42.42
C LEU A 143 12.64 12.89 -43.89
N VAL A 144 11.94 13.90 -44.42
CA VAL A 144 11.55 13.91 -45.85
C VAL A 144 12.78 13.91 -46.75
N ARG A 145 13.81 14.70 -46.41
CA ARG A 145 15.06 14.74 -47.17
C ARG A 145 15.77 13.39 -47.17
N MET A 146 15.84 12.74 -46.02
CA MET A 146 16.45 11.43 -45.89
C MET A 146 15.68 10.36 -46.67
N GLN A 147 14.35 10.33 -46.57
CA GLN A 147 13.53 9.25 -47.10
C GLN A 147 13.18 9.42 -48.58
N TYR A 148 12.90 10.64 -49.04
CA TYR A 148 12.27 10.87 -50.35
C TYR A 148 13.13 11.63 -51.37
N CYS A 149 14.16 12.38 -50.96
CA CYS A 149 15.01 13.06 -51.95
C CYS A 149 15.71 12.13 -52.96
N PRO A 150 16.17 10.91 -52.59
CA PRO A 150 16.72 9.98 -53.58
C PRO A 150 15.73 9.65 -54.70
N HIS A 151 14.44 9.46 -54.36
CA HIS A 151 13.39 9.20 -55.35
C HIS A 151 13.22 10.39 -56.31
N CYS A 152 13.21 11.62 -55.79
CA CYS A 152 13.13 12.83 -56.62
C CYS A 152 14.34 13.00 -57.56
N GLN A 153 15.47 12.36 -57.23
CA GLN A 153 16.69 12.35 -58.04
C GLN A 153 16.77 11.13 -58.99
N GLY A 154 15.74 10.28 -59.04
CA GLY A 154 15.71 9.06 -59.86
C GLY A 154 16.40 7.84 -59.22
N LEU A 155 16.83 7.93 -57.97
CA LEU A 155 17.52 6.88 -57.23
C LEU A 155 16.53 6.11 -56.34
N THR A 156 15.64 5.33 -56.94
CA THR A 156 14.51 4.68 -56.23
C THR A 156 14.87 3.40 -55.48
N LEU A 157 16.04 2.81 -55.77
CA LEU A 157 16.51 1.56 -55.14
C LEU A 157 17.50 1.78 -54.00
N ILE A 158 17.90 3.03 -53.76
CA ILE A 158 18.93 3.38 -52.76
C ILE A 158 18.25 3.67 -51.43
N ARG A 159 18.73 3.02 -50.37
CA ARG A 159 18.30 3.28 -48.99
C ARG A 159 19.21 4.31 -48.31
N PRO A 160 18.71 5.07 -47.33
CA PRO A 160 19.54 5.94 -46.51
C PRO A 160 20.65 5.14 -45.80
N CYS A 161 21.85 5.71 -45.73
CA CYS A 161 22.94 5.13 -44.96
C CYS A 161 22.54 5.02 -43.48
N VAL A 162 22.95 3.96 -42.79
CA VAL A 162 22.66 3.75 -41.36
C VAL A 162 23.10 4.96 -40.52
N GLY A 163 24.31 5.47 -40.75
CA GLY A 163 24.81 6.65 -40.03
C GLY A 163 24.00 7.92 -40.29
N TYR A 164 23.52 8.12 -41.54
CA TYR A 164 22.66 9.26 -41.86
C TYR A 164 21.30 9.14 -41.17
N CYS A 165 20.71 7.95 -41.20
CA CYS A 165 19.47 7.64 -40.50
C CYS A 165 19.56 7.93 -39.00
N LEU A 166 20.58 7.39 -38.33
CA LEU A 166 20.77 7.60 -36.90
C LEU A 166 20.96 9.08 -36.55
N ASN A 167 21.66 9.87 -37.39
CA ASN A 167 21.83 11.30 -37.14
C ASN A 167 20.52 12.08 -37.27
N VAL A 168 19.69 11.77 -38.28
CA VAL A 168 18.36 12.40 -38.42
C VAL A 168 17.47 12.02 -37.24
N MET A 169 17.42 10.74 -36.86
CA MET A 169 16.60 10.27 -35.75
C MET A 169 17.04 10.86 -34.40
N ARG A 170 18.35 10.98 -34.14
CA ARG A 170 18.87 11.64 -32.93
C ARG A 170 18.42 13.10 -32.84
N GLY A 171 18.46 13.84 -33.95
CA GLY A 171 17.97 15.22 -33.98
C GLY A 171 16.46 15.32 -33.73
N CYS A 172 15.69 14.38 -34.29
CA CYS A 172 14.24 14.31 -34.11
C CYS A 172 13.79 13.95 -32.68
N LEU A 173 14.53 13.07 -32.02
CA LEU A 173 14.21 12.54 -30.69
C LEU A 173 15.04 13.18 -29.57
N ALA A 174 15.69 14.31 -29.84
CA ALA A 174 16.62 14.96 -28.90
C ALA A 174 15.95 15.25 -27.55
N SER A 175 14.75 15.83 -27.55
CA SER A 175 13.99 16.14 -26.33
C SER A 175 13.61 14.90 -25.51
N VAL A 176 13.26 13.80 -26.16
CA VAL A 176 12.95 12.53 -25.48
C VAL A 176 14.23 11.89 -24.93
N SER A 177 15.34 12.02 -25.64
CA SER A 177 16.63 11.45 -25.23
C SER A 177 17.21 12.09 -23.96
N GLU A 178 16.78 13.30 -23.61
CA GLU A 178 17.15 13.95 -22.35
C GLU A 178 16.69 13.16 -21.13
N LEU A 179 15.65 12.33 -21.27
CA LEU A 179 15.11 11.49 -20.20
C LEU A 179 15.84 10.15 -20.03
N ASP A 180 16.76 9.76 -20.94
CA ASP A 180 17.35 8.41 -20.95
C ASP A 180 18.01 8.03 -19.62
N MET A 181 18.77 8.94 -19.02
CA MET A 181 19.47 8.68 -17.77
C MET A 181 18.50 8.45 -16.61
N GLN A 182 17.54 9.36 -16.43
CA GLN A 182 16.54 9.31 -15.37
C GLN A 182 15.59 8.12 -15.56
N TRP A 183 15.26 7.80 -16.81
CA TRP A 183 14.45 6.64 -17.14
C TRP A 183 15.15 5.33 -16.76
N ARG A 184 16.46 5.21 -17.03
CA ARG A 184 17.24 4.03 -16.61
C ARG A 184 17.27 3.87 -15.09
N GLU A 185 17.48 4.96 -14.36
CA GLU A 185 17.44 4.97 -12.89
C GLU A 185 16.05 4.59 -12.34
N TYR A 186 15.00 5.10 -12.97
CA TYR A 186 13.61 4.74 -12.68
C TYR A 186 13.35 3.24 -12.88
N ILE A 187 13.79 2.66 -14.01
CA ILE A 187 13.66 1.22 -14.28
C ILE A 187 14.42 0.39 -13.23
N SER A 188 15.65 0.80 -12.86
CA SER A 188 16.40 0.13 -11.79
C SER A 188 15.68 0.19 -10.45
N THR A 189 15.00 1.30 -10.15
CA THR A 189 14.23 1.46 -8.91
C THR A 189 12.98 0.58 -8.91
N LEU A 190 12.30 0.45 -10.05
CA LEU A 190 11.19 -0.50 -10.21
C LEU A 190 11.64 -1.95 -10.01
N GLU A 191 12.77 -2.34 -10.59
CA GLU A 191 13.35 -3.68 -10.40
C GLU A 191 13.66 -3.94 -8.93
N TYR A 192 14.24 -2.97 -8.23
CA TYR A 192 14.46 -3.06 -6.78
C TYR A 192 13.15 -3.24 -6.00
N LEU A 193 12.14 -2.39 -6.23
CA LEU A 193 10.85 -2.47 -5.52
C LEU A 193 10.11 -3.79 -5.78
N THR A 194 10.14 -4.28 -7.02
CA THR A 194 9.52 -5.56 -7.37
C THR A 194 10.23 -6.75 -6.72
N ASN A 195 11.57 -6.73 -6.63
CA ASN A 195 12.34 -7.74 -5.92
C ASN A 195 12.06 -7.73 -4.42
N GLU A 196 12.00 -6.56 -3.78
CA GLU A 196 11.67 -6.45 -2.36
C GLU A 196 10.26 -7.00 -2.07
N MET A 197 9.29 -6.69 -2.93
CA MET A 197 7.91 -7.18 -2.79
C MET A 197 7.78 -8.69 -3.04
N ALA A 198 8.66 -9.29 -3.86
CA ALA A 198 8.68 -10.74 -4.09
C ALA A 198 9.43 -11.52 -3.00
N ALA A 199 10.17 -10.85 -2.11
CA ALA A 199 11.04 -11.47 -1.14
C ALA A 199 10.68 -11.11 0.32
N SER A 200 11.38 -10.14 0.89
CA SER A 200 11.33 -9.73 2.29
C SER A 200 10.07 -8.97 2.68
N HIS A 201 9.39 -8.37 1.71
CA HIS A 201 8.28 -7.44 1.91
C HIS A 201 7.03 -7.90 1.17
N ASP A 202 6.80 -9.21 1.16
CA ASP A 202 5.61 -9.82 0.57
C ASP A 202 4.33 -9.25 1.21
N LEU A 203 3.51 -8.64 0.37
CA LEU A 203 2.27 -7.99 0.78
C LEU A 203 1.22 -9.03 1.22
N GLU A 204 1.11 -10.15 0.51
CA GLU A 204 0.16 -11.20 0.84
C GLU A 204 0.48 -11.79 2.22
N MET A 205 1.75 -12.10 2.47
CA MET A 205 2.20 -12.63 3.76
C MET A 205 1.94 -11.66 4.90
N ALA A 206 2.26 -10.37 4.71
CA ALA A 206 2.04 -9.33 5.72
C ALA A 206 0.54 -9.17 6.04
N LEU A 207 -0.32 -9.09 5.00
CA LEU A 207 -1.77 -8.96 5.18
C LEU A 207 -2.38 -10.22 5.82
N MET A 208 -1.91 -11.40 5.44
CA MET A 208 -2.35 -12.66 6.04
C MET A 208 -1.84 -12.86 7.46
N GLY A 209 -0.83 -12.11 7.91
CA GLY A 209 -0.38 -12.09 9.31
C GLY A 209 -1.34 -11.35 10.26
N ILE A 210 -2.16 -10.44 9.73
CA ILE A 210 -3.03 -9.54 10.53
C ILE A 210 -3.93 -10.31 11.49
N TRP A 211 -4.65 -11.33 11.01
CA TRP A 211 -5.56 -12.09 11.86
C TRP A 211 -4.83 -12.78 13.03
N ASN A 212 -3.60 -13.25 12.80
CA ASN A 212 -2.80 -13.90 13.83
C ASN A 212 -2.34 -12.89 14.87
N SER A 213 -1.84 -11.73 14.45
CA SER A 213 -1.43 -10.65 15.37
C SER A 213 -2.61 -10.14 16.21
N ILE A 214 -3.82 -10.07 15.64
CA ILE A 214 -5.06 -9.76 16.37
C ILE A 214 -5.40 -10.85 17.38
N ASN A 215 -5.33 -12.13 16.99
CA ASN A 215 -5.60 -13.26 17.89
C ASN A 215 -4.66 -13.25 19.10
N GLU A 216 -3.36 -13.12 18.88
CA GLU A 216 -2.36 -13.07 19.95
C GLU A 216 -2.55 -11.86 20.88
N ALA A 217 -2.89 -10.69 20.31
CA ALA A 217 -3.22 -9.51 21.09
C ALA A 217 -4.44 -9.75 22.02
N ILE A 218 -5.52 -10.35 21.50
CA ILE A 218 -6.71 -10.65 22.30
C ILE A 218 -6.39 -11.67 23.39
N LEU A 219 -5.66 -12.74 23.06
CA LEU A 219 -5.23 -13.75 24.04
C LEU A 219 -4.39 -13.13 25.15
N HIS A 220 -3.45 -12.24 24.81
CA HIS A 220 -2.66 -11.50 25.79
C HIS A 220 -3.54 -10.66 26.72
N ALA A 221 -4.52 -9.94 26.18
CA ALA A 221 -5.45 -9.14 26.98
C ALA A 221 -6.29 -10.01 27.92
N GLN A 222 -6.75 -11.18 27.47
CA GLN A 222 -7.50 -12.13 28.30
C GLN A 222 -6.66 -12.69 29.45
N LEU A 223 -5.40 -13.07 29.18
CA LEU A 223 -4.48 -13.58 30.20
C LEU A 223 -4.19 -12.55 31.29
N ASN A 224 -4.15 -11.26 30.92
CA ASN A 224 -3.93 -10.14 31.85
C ASN A 224 -5.23 -9.50 32.37
N GLY A 225 -6.38 -10.11 32.09
CA GLY A 225 -7.72 -9.54 32.38
C GLY A 225 -7.93 -9.06 33.83
N PRO A 226 -7.54 -9.83 34.87
CA PRO A 226 -7.68 -9.39 36.26
C PRO A 226 -6.88 -8.12 36.58
N GLN A 227 -5.65 -8.01 36.06
CA GLN A 227 -4.82 -6.81 36.24
C GLN A 227 -5.43 -5.62 35.49
N LEU A 228 -5.87 -5.83 34.26
CA LEU A 228 -6.52 -4.79 33.46
C LEU A 228 -7.79 -4.27 34.12
N SER A 229 -8.63 -5.15 34.68
CA SER A 229 -9.84 -4.74 35.39
C SER A 229 -9.52 -3.89 36.62
N ALA A 230 -8.47 -4.23 37.36
CA ALA A 230 -8.02 -3.46 38.52
C ALA A 230 -7.50 -2.07 38.12
N THR A 231 -6.71 -1.98 37.04
CA THR A 231 -6.17 -0.71 36.54
C THR A 231 -7.28 0.20 36.01
N VAL A 232 -8.21 -0.33 35.22
CA VAL A 232 -9.34 0.44 34.68
C VAL A 232 -10.28 0.92 35.79
N SER A 233 -10.45 0.14 36.87
CA SER A 233 -11.29 0.53 38.01
C SER A 233 -10.63 1.57 38.93
N ALA A 234 -9.32 1.81 38.78
CA ALA A 234 -8.55 2.75 39.60
C ALA A 234 -8.40 4.14 38.94
N GLN A 235 -8.84 4.29 37.69
CA GLN A 235 -8.91 5.55 36.94
C GLN A 235 -10.33 6.11 37.02
#